data_AF-A0A9D9MA31-F1
#
_entry.id   AF-A0A9D9MA31-F1
#
_cell.length_a   1.000
_cell.length_b   1.000
_cell.length_c   1.000
_cell.angle_alpha   90.00
_cell.angle_beta   90.00
_cell.angle_gamma   90.00
#
_symmetry.space_group_name_H-M   'P 1'
#
loop_
_entity.id
_entity.type
_entity.pdbx_description
1 polymer ?
#
loop_
_entity_poly.entity_id
_entity_poly.type
_entity_poly.pdbx_seq_one_letter_code
_entity_poly.pdbx_strand_id
1 'polypeptide(L)'
;MKRFCKFFLVAVAAAGMVCSCSRDNTLTKAEIAEGWELLFNGEDLSAWKDYNGTELTNGWRVVDGCIQAPGDGSDGSGYIVTKKKYADFELVWDWKLTHGGNSGMIYHVVESPVFGTPYITGPEYQLIDNEGWEEVNAPSKLEEWQKLGVDYAMHLPDYTGVRINPPGQWNTSKIVFDNGHVEHWLNGKKILEFQAWTDDWFARKNSGKWANAPEYGLAHEGLICLQDHGDPASFKNLKIRELPHKGGETVSLFNGKDLTGWEGFGSGKWSVDAEGNLVTENGDDRQYGYLCTRAYYKDFDLTVEFNQVSDGNSGLFFHSFIEGYNRVHGWQCEVAPRGNDTGGIYESYGRGWLIQIPEEKESILKEHEWNTLRLRVEGEHVQTWLNGQPMADITDAKIGAATGRLMLQIHDGNNIIVKWRNFKLTTL
;
A
#
# COMPACT_ATOMS: atom_id res chain seq x y z
N MET A 1 43.69 -56.67 -50.32
CA MET A 1 42.64 -56.32 -49.35
C MET A 1 43.27 -55.97 -48.00
N LYS A 2 43.42 -54.68 -47.67
CA LYS A 2 43.72 -54.22 -46.31
C LYS A 2 42.79 -53.04 -46.02
N ARG A 3 41.91 -53.21 -45.02
CA ARG A 3 40.98 -52.19 -44.54
C ARG A 3 41.74 -51.21 -43.64
N PHE A 4 41.60 -49.91 -43.89
CA PHE A 4 42.05 -48.85 -42.99
C PHE A 4 40.82 -48.29 -42.24
N CYS A 5 40.81 -48.44 -40.91
CA CYS A 5 39.88 -47.74 -40.03
C CYS A 5 40.36 -46.30 -39.84
N LYS A 6 39.48 -45.31 -40.10
CA LYS A 6 39.68 -43.91 -39.69
C LYS A 6 39.05 -43.71 -38.31
N PHE A 7 39.87 -43.32 -37.33
CA PHE A 7 39.40 -42.83 -36.04
C PHE A 7 38.91 -41.38 -36.18
N PHE A 8 37.71 -41.10 -35.69
CA PHE A 8 37.20 -39.75 -35.47
C PHE A 8 37.70 -39.25 -34.12
N LEU A 9 38.39 -38.11 -34.09
CA LEU A 9 38.74 -37.39 -32.87
C LEU A 9 37.55 -36.48 -32.52
N VAL A 10 36.87 -36.74 -31.41
CA VAL A 10 35.86 -35.83 -30.85
C VAL A 10 36.59 -34.86 -29.91
N ALA A 11 36.62 -33.57 -30.27
CA ALA A 11 37.10 -32.52 -29.39
C ALA A 11 36.01 -32.18 -28.36
N VAL A 12 36.25 -32.51 -27.09
CA VAL A 12 35.40 -32.09 -25.97
C VAL A 12 35.78 -30.65 -25.63
N ALA A 13 34.91 -29.69 -25.97
CA ALA A 13 35.03 -28.32 -25.48
C ALA A 13 34.58 -28.28 -24.01
N ALA A 14 35.54 -28.11 -23.10
CA ALA A 14 35.26 -27.82 -21.70
C ALA A 14 34.69 -26.40 -21.60
N ALA A 15 33.38 -26.28 -21.40
CA ALA A 15 32.74 -25.02 -21.05
C ALA A 15 33.16 -24.67 -19.61
N GLY A 16 34.12 -23.76 -19.47
CA GLY A 16 34.49 -23.19 -18.18
C GLY A 16 33.31 -22.43 -17.59
N MET A 17 32.87 -22.86 -16.41
CA MET A 17 31.92 -22.12 -15.58
C MET A 17 32.61 -20.82 -15.14
N VAL A 18 32.34 -19.71 -15.83
CA VAL A 18 32.76 -18.39 -15.38
C VAL A 18 31.88 -18.04 -14.19
N CYS A 19 32.41 -18.24 -12.98
CA CYS A 19 31.82 -17.72 -11.76
C CYS A 19 31.90 -16.19 -11.83
N SER A 20 30.87 -15.57 -12.39
CA SER A 20 30.67 -14.13 -12.37
C SER A 20 30.40 -13.70 -10.93
N CYS A 21 31.44 -13.42 -10.14
CA CYS A 21 31.29 -12.59 -8.96
C CYS A 21 30.85 -11.20 -9.44
N SER A 22 29.54 -10.91 -9.39
CA SER A 22 29.06 -9.55 -9.60
C SER A 22 29.65 -8.66 -8.52
N ARG A 23 30.16 -7.50 -8.90
CA ARG A 23 30.59 -6.48 -7.94
C ARG A 23 29.37 -6.00 -7.14
N ASP A 24 29.55 -5.77 -5.85
CA ASP A 24 28.48 -5.20 -5.02
C ASP A 24 27.96 -3.87 -5.60
N ASN A 25 26.66 -3.63 -5.43
CA ASN A 25 25.91 -2.46 -5.89
C ASN A 25 26.05 -2.20 -7.40
N THR A 26 26.12 -3.27 -8.19
CA THR A 26 26.09 -3.19 -9.64
C THR A 26 25.02 -4.11 -10.23
N LEU A 27 24.47 -3.68 -11.36
CA LEU A 27 23.60 -4.51 -12.18
C LEU A 27 24.43 -5.19 -13.26
N THR A 28 24.21 -6.48 -13.44
CA THR A 28 24.70 -7.23 -14.59
C THR A 28 23.95 -6.81 -15.85
N LYS A 29 24.50 -7.16 -17.02
CA LYS A 29 23.80 -6.90 -18.30
C LYS A 29 22.44 -7.61 -18.39
N ALA A 30 22.32 -8.78 -17.78
CA ALA A 30 21.06 -9.53 -17.74
C ALA A 30 20.04 -8.80 -16.86
N GLU A 31 20.44 -8.37 -15.66
CA GLU A 31 19.58 -7.61 -14.75
C GLU A 31 19.07 -6.31 -15.41
N ILE A 32 19.93 -5.56 -16.10
CA ILE A 32 19.50 -4.36 -16.84
C ILE A 32 18.48 -4.72 -17.94
N ALA A 33 18.75 -5.77 -18.72
CA ALA A 33 17.86 -6.21 -19.79
C ALA A 33 16.50 -6.70 -19.28
N GLU A 34 16.46 -7.18 -18.04
CA GLU A 34 15.27 -7.62 -17.34
C GLU A 34 14.52 -6.48 -16.62
N GLY A 35 15.04 -5.24 -16.63
CA GLY A 35 14.37 -4.09 -16.02
C GLY A 35 14.68 -3.88 -14.54
N TRP A 36 15.74 -4.50 -14.00
CA TRP A 36 16.20 -4.21 -12.64
C TRP A 36 16.82 -2.81 -12.55
N GLU A 37 16.57 -2.14 -11.44
CA GLU A 37 17.19 -0.89 -11.03
C GLU A 37 17.83 -1.01 -9.64
N LEU A 38 18.78 -0.14 -9.33
CA LEU A 38 19.40 -0.06 -8.00
C LEU A 38 18.61 0.92 -7.13
N LEU A 39 18.13 0.45 -5.98
CA LEU A 39 17.68 1.35 -4.91
C LEU A 39 18.86 1.96 -4.14
N PHE A 40 20.05 1.38 -4.30
CA PHE A 40 21.26 1.88 -3.69
C PHE A 40 22.46 1.66 -4.61
N ASN A 41 23.16 2.74 -4.95
CA ASN A 41 24.29 2.75 -5.87
C ASN A 41 25.64 2.38 -5.20
N GLY A 42 25.67 2.23 -3.87
CA GLY A 42 26.92 1.98 -3.13
C GLY A 42 27.69 3.24 -2.72
N GLU A 43 27.22 4.43 -3.09
CA GLU A 43 27.96 5.69 -2.94
C GLU A 43 27.19 6.70 -2.07
N ASP A 44 25.88 6.82 -2.28
CA ASP A 44 25.04 7.81 -1.60
C ASP A 44 23.61 7.29 -1.37
N LEU A 45 22.83 8.08 -0.63
CA LEU A 45 21.43 7.79 -0.30
C LEU A 45 20.45 8.70 -1.06
N SER A 46 20.80 9.16 -2.26
CA SER A 46 20.01 10.12 -3.04
C SER A 46 18.59 9.63 -3.38
N ALA A 47 18.40 8.31 -3.47
CA ALA A 47 17.10 7.67 -3.70
C ALA A 47 16.22 7.59 -2.43
N TRP A 48 16.75 7.99 -1.27
CA TRP A 48 16.12 7.85 0.04
C TRP A 48 15.86 9.20 0.70
N LYS A 49 14.91 9.23 1.62
CA LYS A 49 14.54 10.35 2.48
C LYS A 49 14.06 9.82 3.83
N ASP A 50 14.01 10.68 4.85
CA ASP A 50 13.34 10.29 6.10
C ASP A 50 11.85 10.04 5.85
N TYR A 51 11.26 9.10 6.57
CA TYR A 51 9.80 8.91 6.57
C TYR A 51 9.10 10.19 7.02
N ASN A 52 8.07 10.62 6.27
CA ASN A 52 7.39 11.93 6.39
C ASN A 52 8.32 13.15 6.21
N GLY A 53 9.55 12.94 5.73
CA GLY A 53 10.53 13.98 5.41
C GLY A 53 10.66 14.22 3.90
N THR A 54 11.49 15.20 3.53
CA THR A 54 11.85 15.50 2.13
C THR A 54 13.31 15.21 1.81
N GLU A 55 14.15 15.16 2.84
CA GLU A 55 15.60 14.92 2.79
C GLU A 55 15.95 13.90 3.90
N LEU A 56 17.19 13.41 3.91
CA LEU A 56 17.72 12.64 5.03
C LEU A 56 18.30 13.57 6.08
N THR A 57 17.80 13.48 7.30
CA THR A 57 18.29 14.23 8.47
C THR A 57 18.79 13.32 9.59
N ASN A 58 18.45 12.03 9.54
CA ASN A 58 18.84 11.02 10.52
C ASN A 58 20.29 10.49 10.32
N GLY A 59 20.76 9.66 11.26
CA GLY A 59 22.13 9.13 11.30
C GLY A 59 22.50 8.03 10.26
N TRP A 60 21.59 7.75 9.32
CA TRP A 60 21.82 6.81 8.23
C TRP A 60 22.94 7.28 7.31
N ARG A 61 23.86 6.39 6.96
CA ARG A 61 25.07 6.76 6.20
C ARG A 61 25.58 5.62 5.34
N VAL A 62 26.40 5.95 4.36
CA VAL A 62 27.11 4.96 3.55
C VAL A 62 28.46 4.64 4.21
N VAL A 63 28.70 3.36 4.49
CA VAL A 63 29.97 2.85 5.03
C VAL A 63 30.40 1.65 4.20
N ASP A 64 31.58 1.70 3.61
CA ASP A 64 32.17 0.61 2.80
C ASP A 64 31.21 0.05 1.73
N GLY A 65 30.48 0.94 1.05
CA GLY A 65 29.52 0.57 0.02
C GLY A 65 28.25 -0.10 0.56
N CYS A 66 27.90 0.13 1.83
CA CYS A 66 26.67 -0.36 2.45
C CYS A 66 25.88 0.82 3.04
N ILE A 67 24.56 0.77 2.95
CA ILE A 67 23.68 1.58 3.81
C ILE A 67 23.83 1.05 5.23
N GLN A 68 24.11 1.94 6.19
CA GLN A 68 24.30 1.60 7.59
C GLN A 68 23.26 2.32 8.45
N ALA A 69 22.40 1.54 9.12
CA ALA A 69 21.55 2.03 10.20
C ALA A 69 22.44 2.44 11.39
N PRO A 70 22.17 3.60 12.03
CA PRO A 70 22.96 4.07 13.17
C PRO A 70 22.80 3.21 14.43
N GLY A 71 21.65 2.55 14.61
CA GLY A 71 21.29 1.80 15.81
C GLY A 71 20.79 2.68 16.94
N ASP A 72 20.14 3.81 16.62
CA ASP A 72 19.54 4.73 17.59
C ASP A 72 18.04 4.94 17.35
N GLY A 73 17.44 4.12 16.48
CA GLY A 73 16.02 4.11 16.18
C GLY A 73 15.15 3.55 17.30
N SER A 74 13.84 3.49 17.06
CA SER A 74 12.84 3.02 18.02
C SER A 74 11.54 2.64 17.32
N ASP A 75 10.51 2.23 18.07
CA ASP A 75 9.16 2.09 17.51
C ASP A 75 8.70 3.37 16.79
N GLY A 76 9.07 4.56 17.30
CA GLY A 76 8.61 5.85 16.76
C GLY A 76 9.57 6.54 15.80
N SER A 77 10.77 6.01 15.53
CA SER A 77 11.83 6.72 14.80
C SER A 77 12.80 5.78 14.09
N GLY A 78 13.67 6.33 13.23
CA GLY A 78 14.72 5.56 12.56
C GLY A 78 14.37 5.03 11.17
N TYR A 79 13.26 5.49 10.59
CA TYR A 79 12.77 5.03 9.29
C TYR A 79 13.27 5.91 8.14
N ILE A 80 13.83 5.27 7.12
CA ILE A 80 14.09 5.91 5.82
C ILE A 80 13.28 5.21 4.75
N VAL A 81 12.78 5.98 3.79
CA VAL A 81 11.94 5.50 2.70
C VAL A 81 12.51 5.89 1.35
N THR A 82 12.18 5.13 0.31
CA THR A 82 12.47 5.52 -1.06
C THR A 82 11.74 6.82 -1.42
N LYS A 83 12.25 7.56 -2.41
CA LYS A 83 11.54 8.70 -3.01
C LYS A 83 10.48 8.26 -4.02
N LYS A 84 10.71 7.13 -4.68
CA LYS A 84 9.81 6.51 -5.66
C LYS A 84 8.88 5.50 -4.97
N LYS A 85 7.62 5.45 -5.43
CA LYS A 85 6.63 4.43 -5.04
C LYS A 85 6.68 3.25 -6.01
N TYR A 86 6.29 2.07 -5.54
CA TYR A 86 6.27 0.83 -6.29
C TYR A 86 4.94 0.11 -6.06
N ALA A 87 4.33 -0.40 -7.13
CA ALA A 87 3.11 -1.20 -7.08
C ALA A 87 3.47 -2.68 -7.00
N ASP A 88 3.64 -3.34 -8.16
CA ASP A 88 4.10 -4.73 -8.22
C ASP A 88 5.61 -4.76 -8.47
N PHE A 89 6.32 -5.60 -7.74
CA PHE A 89 7.78 -5.62 -7.78
C PHE A 89 8.39 -6.97 -7.37
N GLU A 90 9.60 -7.22 -7.85
CA GLU A 90 10.57 -8.06 -7.15
C GLU A 90 11.65 -7.17 -6.53
N LEU A 91 11.87 -7.32 -5.21
CA LEU A 91 12.89 -6.61 -4.46
C LEU A 91 13.87 -7.63 -3.87
N VAL A 92 15.16 -7.48 -4.16
CA VAL A 92 16.25 -8.29 -3.61
C VAL A 92 17.21 -7.39 -2.84
N TRP A 93 17.68 -7.84 -1.68
CA TRP A 93 18.69 -7.13 -0.92
C TRP A 93 19.55 -8.08 -0.09
N ASP A 94 20.79 -7.66 0.15
CA ASP A 94 21.65 -8.27 1.15
C ASP A 94 21.60 -7.45 2.44
N TRP A 95 21.55 -8.15 3.57
CA TRP A 95 21.51 -7.55 4.90
C TRP A 95 22.43 -8.27 5.88
N LYS A 96 22.88 -7.54 6.90
CA LYS A 96 23.73 -8.04 7.99
C LYS A 96 23.36 -7.32 9.28
N LEU A 97 23.04 -8.09 10.32
CA LEU A 97 22.69 -7.57 11.65
C LEU A 97 23.85 -7.73 12.62
N THR A 98 23.88 -6.88 13.65
CA THR A 98 24.63 -7.13 14.89
C THR A 98 23.99 -8.26 15.69
N HIS A 99 24.73 -8.81 16.66
CA HIS A 99 24.15 -9.74 17.61
C HIS A 99 23.02 -9.05 18.40
N GLY A 100 21.86 -9.71 18.44
CA GLY A 100 20.62 -9.17 19.01
C GLY A 100 19.90 -8.12 18.16
N GLY A 101 20.41 -7.81 16.96
CA GLY A 101 19.91 -6.70 16.16
C GLY A 101 18.46 -6.87 15.69
N ASN A 102 17.69 -5.79 15.74
CA ASN A 102 16.34 -5.67 15.20
C ASN A 102 16.23 -4.59 14.11
N SER A 103 15.58 -4.93 13.00
CA SER A 103 15.36 -4.09 11.82
C SER A 103 14.20 -4.65 10.99
N GLY A 104 13.91 -4.04 9.84
CA GLY A 104 12.83 -4.49 8.97
C GLY A 104 12.90 -3.89 7.58
N MET A 105 12.31 -4.59 6.62
CA MET A 105 12.02 -4.10 5.27
C MET A 105 10.50 -3.95 5.15
N ILE A 106 10.00 -2.72 5.14
CA ILE A 106 8.56 -2.42 5.05
C ILE A 106 8.24 -1.96 3.62
N TYR A 107 7.14 -2.44 3.04
CA TYR A 107 6.76 -2.12 1.67
C TYR A 107 5.33 -1.58 1.59
N HIS A 108 5.00 -0.94 0.46
CA HIS A 108 3.73 -0.22 0.25
C HIS A 108 3.41 0.82 1.34
N VAL A 109 4.46 1.44 1.88
CA VAL A 109 4.31 2.48 2.91
C VAL A 109 3.63 3.71 2.30
N VAL A 110 2.60 4.20 2.97
CA VAL A 110 1.93 5.47 2.67
C VAL A 110 2.32 6.50 3.72
N GLU A 111 2.79 7.66 3.26
CA GLU A 111 3.13 8.79 4.10
C GLU A 111 1.94 9.72 4.30
N SER A 112 1.82 10.22 5.53
CA SER A 112 0.89 11.27 5.92
C SER A 112 1.34 11.78 7.28
N PRO A 113 1.21 13.09 7.59
CA PRO A 113 1.46 13.60 8.94
C PRO A 113 0.65 12.91 10.04
N VAL A 114 -0.49 12.28 9.68
CA VAL A 114 -1.33 11.50 10.59
C VAL A 114 -0.77 10.10 10.83
N PHE A 115 -0.03 9.56 9.86
CA PHE A 115 0.59 8.25 9.98
C PHE A 115 1.96 8.40 10.65
N GLY A 116 1.98 8.29 11.98
CA GLY A 116 3.19 8.52 12.78
C GLY A 116 4.35 7.57 12.49
N THR A 117 4.09 6.38 11.96
CA THR A 117 5.11 5.36 11.65
C THR A 117 4.76 4.63 10.35
N PRO A 118 5.74 4.04 9.63
CA PRO A 118 5.46 3.38 8.36
C PRO A 118 4.71 2.04 8.51
N TYR A 119 4.90 1.32 9.61
CA TYR A 119 4.30 -0.01 9.81
C TYR A 119 2.78 0.01 10.04
N ILE A 120 2.16 1.17 10.24
CA ILE A 120 0.69 1.27 10.32
C ILE A 120 0.02 1.32 8.95
N THR A 121 0.79 1.46 7.88
CA THR A 121 0.31 1.40 6.49
C THR A 121 0.98 0.29 5.68
N GLY A 122 2.28 0.06 5.85
CA GLY A 122 3.01 -0.96 5.10
C GLY A 122 3.19 -2.29 5.85
N PRO A 123 3.07 -3.45 5.18
CA PRO A 123 3.51 -4.74 5.73
C PRO A 123 5.04 -4.81 5.85
N GLU A 124 5.53 -5.63 6.77
CA GLU A 124 6.95 -5.72 7.12
C GLU A 124 7.49 -7.14 6.95
N TYR A 125 8.57 -7.27 6.18
CA TYR A 125 9.50 -8.39 6.29
C TYR A 125 10.41 -8.14 7.48
N GLN A 126 10.27 -8.96 8.52
CA GLN A 126 11.01 -8.84 9.77
C GLN A 126 12.50 -9.20 9.60
N LEU A 127 13.41 -8.39 10.13
CA LEU A 127 14.86 -8.64 10.13
C LEU A 127 15.39 -8.61 11.56
N ILE A 128 15.42 -9.77 12.22
CA ILE A 128 15.84 -9.87 13.61
C ILE A 128 16.77 -11.06 13.85
N ASP A 129 17.76 -10.88 14.72
CA ASP A 129 18.55 -11.99 15.29
C ASP A 129 17.76 -12.67 16.41
N ASN A 130 16.94 -13.67 16.07
CA ASN A 130 16.01 -14.30 17.01
C ASN A 130 16.67 -14.70 18.35
N GLU A 131 17.77 -15.46 18.30
CA GLU A 131 18.39 -16.01 19.51
C GLU A 131 19.15 -14.92 20.29
N GLY A 132 19.91 -14.07 19.60
CA GLY A 132 20.63 -12.98 20.25
C GLY A 132 19.70 -11.93 20.83
N TRP A 133 18.56 -11.66 20.19
CA TRP A 133 17.61 -10.67 20.70
C TRP A 133 17.01 -11.15 22.02
N GLU A 134 16.62 -12.44 22.09
CA GLU A 134 16.13 -13.04 23.33
C GLU A 134 17.20 -13.14 24.43
N GLU A 135 18.47 -13.30 24.06
CA GLU A 135 19.59 -13.26 25.00
C GLU A 135 19.75 -11.87 25.61
N VAL A 136 19.79 -10.83 24.76
CA VAL A 136 19.95 -9.43 25.18
C VAL A 136 18.73 -8.93 25.98
N ASN A 137 17.52 -9.39 25.66
CA ASN A 137 16.26 -8.94 26.25
C ASN A 137 15.69 -9.89 27.31
N ALA A 138 16.50 -10.83 27.82
CA ALA A 138 16.03 -11.81 28.80
C ALA A 138 15.39 -11.15 30.03
N PRO A 139 14.25 -11.68 30.55
CA PRO A 139 13.65 -12.98 30.21
C PRO A 139 12.62 -12.93 29.06
N SER A 140 12.49 -11.80 28.35
CA SER A 140 11.54 -11.67 27.25
C SER A 140 11.85 -12.65 26.12
N LYS A 141 10.80 -13.13 25.45
CA LYS A 141 10.87 -14.09 24.34
C LYS A 141 10.11 -13.56 23.13
N LEU A 142 10.59 -13.92 21.94
CA LEU A 142 9.92 -13.59 20.70
C LEU A 142 8.80 -14.60 20.49
N GLU A 143 7.61 -14.10 20.22
CA GLU A 143 6.53 -14.90 19.65
C GLU A 143 6.89 -15.31 18.22
N GLU A 144 6.32 -16.41 17.72
CA GLU A 144 6.64 -16.91 16.37
C GLU A 144 6.39 -15.86 15.26
N TRP A 145 5.38 -15.01 15.44
CA TRP A 145 5.03 -13.93 14.50
C TRP A 145 5.94 -12.70 14.59
N GLN A 146 6.97 -12.73 15.43
CA GLN A 146 7.98 -11.67 15.61
C GLN A 146 9.36 -12.05 15.07
N LYS A 147 9.53 -13.26 14.53
CA LYS A 147 10.84 -13.82 14.15
C LYS A 147 11.24 -13.48 12.71
N LEU A 148 12.53 -13.64 12.40
CA LEU A 148 13.12 -13.35 11.10
C LEU A 148 12.30 -13.84 9.88
N GLY A 149 11.94 -12.96 8.97
CA GLY A 149 11.33 -13.31 7.68
C GLY A 149 9.82 -13.56 7.70
N VAL A 150 9.15 -13.42 8.86
CA VAL A 150 7.69 -13.32 8.90
C VAL A 150 7.19 -12.14 8.05
N ASP A 151 5.95 -12.24 7.59
CA ASP A 151 5.11 -11.07 7.34
C ASP A 151 4.53 -10.66 8.69
N TYR A 152 5.10 -9.60 9.27
CA TYR A 152 5.01 -9.33 10.71
C TYR A 152 3.56 -9.25 11.21
N ALA A 153 3.25 -10.09 12.22
CA ALA A 153 1.92 -10.28 12.80
C ALA A 153 0.81 -10.76 11.83
N MET A 154 1.17 -11.29 10.64
CA MET A 154 0.22 -11.74 9.62
C MET A 154 0.45 -13.19 9.17
N HIS A 155 1.66 -13.53 8.70
CA HIS A 155 1.99 -14.86 8.18
C HIS A 155 3.34 -15.37 8.69
N LEU A 156 3.37 -16.68 9.00
CA LEU A 156 4.56 -17.37 9.52
C LEU A 156 5.35 -18.04 8.39
N PRO A 157 6.68 -18.02 8.44
CA PRO A 157 7.53 -18.70 7.48
C PRO A 157 7.71 -20.20 7.76
N ASP A 158 8.06 -20.95 6.72
CA ASP A 158 8.62 -22.29 6.77
C ASP A 158 10.14 -22.23 6.49
N TYR A 159 10.93 -22.51 7.52
CA TYR A 159 12.40 -22.51 7.42
C TYR A 159 12.97 -23.85 6.94
N THR A 160 12.14 -24.80 6.49
CA THR A 160 12.59 -26.11 6.04
C THR A 160 13.64 -25.98 4.93
N GLY A 161 14.86 -26.45 5.21
CA GLY A 161 15.96 -26.43 4.26
C GLY A 161 16.60 -25.05 4.05
N VAL A 162 16.30 -24.07 4.91
CA VAL A 162 16.95 -22.76 4.93
C VAL A 162 18.15 -22.81 5.88
N ARG A 163 19.30 -22.35 5.38
CA ARG A 163 20.47 -22.08 6.23
C ARG A 163 20.58 -20.59 6.43
N ILE A 164 20.37 -20.14 7.66
CA ILE A 164 20.47 -18.73 8.05
C ILE A 164 21.91 -18.49 8.48
N ASN A 165 22.52 -17.43 7.96
CA ASN A 165 23.85 -17.03 8.40
C ASN A 165 23.74 -16.25 9.71
N PRO A 166 24.63 -16.50 10.68
CA PRO A 166 24.56 -15.88 12.01
C PRO A 166 24.84 -14.36 11.95
N PRO A 167 24.58 -13.63 13.05
CA PRO A 167 24.93 -12.22 13.16
C PRO A 167 26.37 -11.91 12.74
N GLY A 168 26.55 -10.76 12.10
CA GLY A 168 27.83 -10.36 11.51
C GLY A 168 28.14 -11.00 10.14
N GLN A 169 27.29 -11.90 9.64
CA GLN A 169 27.39 -12.45 8.28
C GLN A 169 26.23 -11.97 7.40
N TRP A 170 26.48 -11.93 6.09
CA TRP A 170 25.49 -11.50 5.11
C TRP A 170 24.43 -12.57 4.87
N ASN A 171 23.17 -12.15 4.83
CA ASN A 171 22.05 -12.92 4.32
C ASN A 171 21.46 -12.17 3.12
N THR A 172 20.79 -12.90 2.23
CA THR A 172 20.09 -12.32 1.06
C THR A 172 18.60 -12.62 1.21
N SER A 173 17.77 -11.60 1.07
CA SER A 173 16.31 -11.74 1.08
C SER A 173 15.71 -11.23 -0.23
N LYS A 174 14.51 -11.75 -0.54
CA LYS A 174 13.70 -11.27 -1.66
C LYS A 174 12.23 -11.18 -1.26
N ILE A 175 11.56 -10.12 -1.69
CA ILE A 175 10.11 -9.98 -1.71
C ILE A 175 9.66 -10.02 -3.16
N VAL A 176 8.66 -10.85 -3.46
CA VAL A 176 7.88 -10.77 -4.70
C VAL A 176 6.50 -10.26 -4.30
N PHE A 177 6.07 -9.16 -4.89
CA PHE A 177 4.69 -8.69 -4.81
C PHE A 177 4.14 -8.57 -6.23
N ASP A 178 3.25 -9.47 -6.60
CA ASP A 178 2.69 -9.57 -7.95
C ASP A 178 1.16 -9.63 -7.88
N ASN A 179 0.52 -8.47 -8.00
CA ASN A 179 -0.93 -8.32 -8.03
C ASN A 179 -1.61 -8.96 -6.81
N GLY A 180 -1.03 -8.70 -5.64
CA GLY A 180 -1.46 -9.25 -4.35
C GLY A 180 -0.91 -10.65 -4.05
N HIS A 181 -0.29 -11.35 -5.01
CA HIS A 181 0.47 -12.55 -4.70
C HIS A 181 1.80 -12.15 -4.07
N VAL A 182 2.05 -12.61 -2.84
CA VAL A 182 3.23 -12.22 -2.07
C VAL A 182 4.09 -13.42 -1.76
N GLU A 183 5.40 -13.30 -1.98
CA GLU A 183 6.40 -14.28 -1.56
C GLU A 183 7.53 -13.62 -0.77
N HIS A 184 7.93 -14.25 0.34
CA HIS A 184 9.18 -13.93 1.03
C HIS A 184 10.20 -15.04 0.81
N TRP A 185 11.44 -14.65 0.54
CA TRP A 185 12.56 -15.55 0.36
C TRP A 185 13.73 -15.17 1.27
N LEU A 186 14.44 -16.19 1.74
CA LEU A 186 15.65 -16.06 2.55
C LEU A 186 16.71 -17.04 2.06
N ASN A 187 17.90 -16.52 1.75
CA ASN A 187 19.07 -17.28 1.29
C ASN A 187 18.74 -18.28 0.15
N GLY A 188 17.99 -17.81 -0.83
CA GLY A 188 17.63 -18.58 -2.03
C GLY A 188 16.50 -19.59 -1.84
N LYS A 189 15.78 -19.55 -0.72
CA LYS A 189 14.61 -20.40 -0.44
C LYS A 189 13.37 -19.54 -0.18
N LYS A 190 12.25 -19.89 -0.80
CA LYS A 190 10.95 -19.32 -0.46
C LYS A 190 10.57 -19.82 0.92
N ILE A 191 10.30 -18.90 1.83
CA ILE A 191 9.93 -19.21 3.21
C ILE A 191 8.46 -18.93 3.47
N LEU A 192 7.80 -18.12 2.66
CA LEU A 192 6.41 -17.73 2.89
C LEU A 192 5.76 -17.31 1.58
N GLU A 193 4.47 -17.60 1.45
CA GLU A 193 3.64 -17.32 0.28
C GLU A 193 2.19 -17.10 0.71
N PHE A 194 1.56 -16.02 0.26
CA PHE A 194 0.15 -15.74 0.53
C PHE A 194 -0.47 -14.85 -0.55
N GLN A 195 -1.80 -14.76 -0.52
CA GLN A 195 -2.55 -13.82 -1.36
C GLN A 195 -3.11 -12.69 -0.47
N ALA A 196 -2.58 -11.48 -0.66
CA ALA A 196 -3.07 -10.26 -0.04
C ALA A 196 -4.51 -9.95 -0.46
N TRP A 197 -5.20 -9.19 0.40
CA TRP A 197 -6.54 -8.64 0.15
C TRP A 197 -7.66 -9.66 -0.09
N THR A 198 -7.44 -10.93 0.27
CA THR A 198 -8.50 -11.94 0.38
C THR A 198 -9.29 -11.77 1.67
N ASP A 199 -10.48 -12.37 1.77
CA ASP A 199 -11.24 -12.37 3.02
C ASP A 199 -10.46 -13.03 4.17
N ASP A 200 -9.63 -14.05 3.92
CA ASP A 200 -8.74 -14.64 4.93
C ASP A 200 -7.68 -13.63 5.39
N TRP A 201 -7.09 -12.88 4.46
CA TRP A 201 -6.12 -11.83 4.78
C TRP A 201 -6.75 -10.73 5.64
N PHE A 202 -7.96 -10.26 5.30
CA PHE A 202 -8.67 -9.27 6.11
C PHE A 202 -9.11 -9.82 7.46
N ALA A 203 -9.49 -11.10 7.56
CA ALA A 203 -9.79 -11.73 8.83
C ALA A 203 -8.56 -11.75 9.76
N ARG A 204 -7.36 -12.02 9.23
CA ARG A 204 -6.10 -11.94 9.98
C ARG A 204 -5.79 -10.52 10.44
N LYS A 205 -5.81 -9.54 9.51
CA LYS A 205 -5.61 -8.10 9.82
C LYS A 205 -6.54 -7.64 10.95
N ASN A 206 -7.82 -7.97 10.85
CA ASN A 206 -8.86 -7.42 11.73
C ASN A 206 -9.01 -8.19 13.06
N SER A 207 -8.31 -9.33 13.25
CA SER A 207 -8.32 -10.09 14.51
C SER A 207 -7.00 -10.04 15.28
N GLY A 208 -5.90 -9.65 14.62
CA GLY A 208 -4.57 -9.60 15.19
C GLY A 208 -4.13 -8.23 15.71
N LYS A 209 -2.82 -8.00 15.69
CA LYS A 209 -2.17 -6.75 16.12
C LYS A 209 -2.69 -5.51 15.39
N TRP A 210 -3.18 -5.68 14.16
CA TRP A 210 -3.58 -4.61 13.26
C TRP A 210 -5.07 -4.23 13.35
N ALA A 211 -5.83 -4.80 14.29
CA ALA A 211 -7.26 -4.51 14.45
C ALA A 211 -7.56 -3.00 14.68
N ASN A 212 -6.61 -2.27 15.29
CA ASN A 212 -6.72 -0.82 15.51
C ASN A 212 -5.90 0.02 14.52
N ALA A 213 -5.37 -0.59 13.46
CA ALA A 213 -4.67 0.08 12.36
C ALA A 213 -5.55 -0.05 11.10
N PRO A 214 -6.58 0.82 10.94
CA PRO A 214 -7.54 0.67 9.85
C PRO A 214 -6.87 0.68 8.48
N GLU A 215 -5.78 1.43 8.32
CA GLU A 215 -5.09 1.65 7.04
C GLU A 215 -3.93 0.68 6.75
N TYR A 216 -3.69 -0.30 7.62
CA TYR A 216 -2.61 -1.27 7.43
C TYR A 216 -2.83 -2.13 6.18
N GLY A 217 -1.82 -2.16 5.29
CA GLY A 217 -1.71 -3.06 4.14
C GLY A 217 -2.73 -2.84 3.03
N LEU A 218 -3.37 -1.67 2.97
CA LEU A 218 -4.44 -1.41 1.98
C LEU A 218 -3.94 -0.79 0.67
N ALA A 219 -2.73 -0.23 0.69
CA ALA A 219 -2.12 0.40 -0.47
C ALA A 219 -1.65 -0.65 -1.47
N HIS A 220 -2.01 -0.49 -2.74
CA HIS A 220 -1.51 -1.31 -3.84
C HIS A 220 -0.21 -0.74 -4.45
N GLU A 221 0.18 0.46 -4.03
CA GLU A 221 1.41 1.14 -4.41
C GLU A 221 1.88 1.99 -3.21
N GLY A 222 3.19 1.98 -2.93
CA GLY A 222 3.77 2.80 -1.87
C GLY A 222 5.28 2.73 -1.83
N LEU A 223 5.87 3.31 -0.78
CA LEU A 223 7.32 3.40 -0.64
C LEU A 223 7.91 2.10 -0.06
N ILE A 224 9.20 1.87 -0.34
CA ILE A 224 10.02 0.86 0.33
C ILE A 224 10.74 1.53 1.49
N CYS A 225 10.81 0.88 2.64
CA CYS A 225 11.30 1.44 3.88
C CYS A 225 12.30 0.51 4.56
N LEU A 226 13.40 1.09 5.04
CA LEU A 226 14.32 0.45 5.96
C LEU A 226 14.09 0.98 7.37
N GLN A 227 13.99 0.07 8.33
CA GLN A 227 13.82 0.40 9.74
C GLN A 227 15.14 0.26 10.51
N ASP A 228 15.46 1.28 11.30
CA ASP A 228 16.36 1.16 12.44
C ASP A 228 15.49 1.03 13.70
N HIS A 229 15.64 -0.07 14.44
CA HIS A 229 14.90 -0.31 15.68
C HIS A 229 15.81 -0.32 16.91
N GLY A 230 16.86 0.49 16.89
CA GLY A 230 17.80 0.65 18.01
C GLY A 230 19.05 -0.21 17.91
N ASP A 231 19.26 -0.88 16.76
CA ASP A 231 20.43 -1.72 16.52
C ASP A 231 21.08 -1.44 15.16
N PRO A 232 22.43 -1.46 15.07
CA PRO A 232 23.11 -1.29 13.78
C PRO A 232 22.81 -2.45 12.81
N ALA A 233 22.40 -2.09 11.60
CA ALA A 233 22.17 -2.99 10.48
C ALA A 233 22.85 -2.47 9.21
N SER A 234 23.40 -3.36 8.39
CA SER A 234 24.02 -3.01 7.11
C SER A 234 23.22 -3.59 5.96
N PHE A 235 23.04 -2.82 4.89
CA PHE A 235 22.33 -3.24 3.67
C PHE A 235 23.15 -2.92 2.42
N LYS A 236 23.14 -3.81 1.44
CA LYS A 236 23.74 -3.59 0.11
C LYS A 236 23.01 -4.40 -0.95
N ASN A 237 23.36 -4.22 -2.22
CA ASN A 237 22.75 -4.95 -3.33
C ASN A 237 21.22 -4.82 -3.36
N LEU A 238 20.69 -3.66 -2.94
CA LEU A 238 19.26 -3.36 -3.01
C LEU A 238 18.87 -3.13 -4.47
N LYS A 239 18.23 -4.14 -5.06
CA LYS A 239 17.80 -4.17 -6.46
C LYS A 239 16.29 -4.36 -6.49
N ILE A 240 15.62 -3.60 -7.33
CA ILE A 240 14.17 -3.73 -7.52
C ILE A 240 13.85 -3.82 -9.00
N ARG A 241 12.84 -4.60 -9.35
CA ARG A 241 12.27 -4.66 -10.70
C ARG A 241 10.77 -4.52 -10.58
N GLU A 242 10.18 -3.56 -11.28
CA GLU A 242 8.73 -3.45 -11.39
C GLU A 242 8.16 -4.58 -12.23
N LEU A 243 7.03 -5.13 -11.78
CA LEU A 243 6.28 -6.17 -12.47
C LEU A 243 5.03 -5.58 -13.12
N PRO A 244 4.45 -6.25 -14.14
CA PRO A 244 3.22 -5.78 -14.75
C PRO A 244 2.05 -5.72 -13.74
N HIS A 245 1.41 -4.55 -13.64
CA HIS A 245 0.20 -4.36 -12.85
C HIS A 245 -1.06 -4.75 -13.65
N LYS A 246 -1.99 -5.45 -13.02
CA LYS A 246 -3.34 -5.73 -13.55
C LYS A 246 -4.23 -4.51 -13.30
N GLY A 247 -4.07 -3.50 -14.16
CA GLY A 247 -4.96 -2.33 -14.23
C GLY A 247 -5.95 -2.40 -15.40
N GLY A 248 -6.88 -1.44 -15.46
CA GLY A 248 -7.77 -1.24 -16.62
C GLY A 248 -9.03 -2.09 -16.67
N GLU A 249 -9.22 -3.02 -15.72
CA GLU A 249 -10.46 -3.80 -15.63
C GLU A 249 -11.56 -3.00 -14.91
N THR A 250 -12.75 -2.95 -15.51
CA THR A 250 -13.93 -2.40 -14.84
C THR A 250 -14.51 -3.42 -13.88
N VAL A 251 -14.56 -3.07 -12.58
CA VAL A 251 -15.13 -3.89 -11.51
C VAL A 251 -16.37 -3.25 -10.91
N SER A 252 -17.23 -4.08 -10.31
CA SER A 252 -18.30 -3.60 -9.43
C SER A 252 -17.80 -3.53 -8.00
N LEU A 253 -17.81 -2.34 -7.37
CA LEU A 253 -17.37 -2.21 -5.97
C LEU A 253 -18.40 -2.74 -4.96
N PHE A 254 -19.65 -2.89 -5.38
CA PHE A 254 -20.73 -3.37 -4.54
C PHE A 254 -21.42 -4.57 -5.18
N ASN A 255 -21.69 -5.60 -4.38
CA ASN A 255 -22.20 -6.89 -4.87
C ASN A 255 -23.74 -6.98 -4.91
N GLY A 256 -24.45 -5.96 -4.40
CA GLY A 256 -25.91 -5.92 -4.36
C GLY A 256 -26.56 -6.85 -3.33
N LYS A 257 -25.78 -7.44 -2.42
CA LYS A 257 -26.24 -8.47 -1.46
C LYS A 257 -25.86 -8.15 -0.02
N ASP A 258 -24.62 -7.75 0.21
CA ASP A 258 -24.06 -7.48 1.53
C ASP A 258 -22.88 -6.49 1.43
N LEU A 259 -22.24 -6.21 2.56
CA LEU A 259 -21.16 -5.24 2.68
C LEU A 259 -19.77 -5.85 2.47
N THR A 260 -19.66 -7.03 1.82
CA THR A 260 -18.35 -7.60 1.50
C THR A 260 -17.55 -6.61 0.65
N GLY A 261 -16.29 -6.36 1.04
CA GLY A 261 -15.43 -5.34 0.43
C GLY A 261 -15.54 -3.95 1.08
N TRP A 262 -16.45 -3.76 2.04
CA TRP A 262 -16.67 -2.51 2.75
C TRP A 262 -16.49 -2.66 4.26
N GLU A 263 -16.11 -1.56 4.92
CA GLU A 263 -15.90 -1.46 6.36
C GLU A 263 -16.55 -0.17 6.88
N GLY A 264 -17.36 -0.29 7.94
CA GLY A 264 -18.04 0.85 8.56
C GLY A 264 -17.22 1.47 9.68
N PHE A 265 -17.20 2.81 9.71
CA PHE A 265 -16.57 3.63 10.73
C PHE A 265 -17.55 4.73 11.18
N GLY A 266 -17.39 5.24 12.39
CA GLY A 266 -18.32 6.21 12.97
C GLY A 266 -19.67 5.55 13.33
N SER A 267 -20.75 6.32 13.28
CA SER A 267 -22.05 5.89 13.80
C SER A 267 -23.10 5.55 12.74
N GLY A 268 -22.77 5.67 11.46
CA GLY A 268 -23.73 5.40 10.39
C GLY A 268 -24.26 3.96 10.37
N LYS A 269 -25.47 3.80 9.86
CA LYS A 269 -26.13 2.51 9.63
C LYS A 269 -25.99 2.15 8.15
N TRP A 270 -25.54 0.93 7.90
CA TRP A 270 -25.23 0.42 6.57
C TRP A 270 -26.04 -0.85 6.33
N SER A 271 -26.83 -0.87 5.26
CA SER A 271 -27.66 -2.04 4.95
C SER A 271 -27.85 -2.21 3.44
N VAL A 272 -28.41 -3.36 3.05
CA VAL A 272 -28.81 -3.62 1.67
C VAL A 272 -30.31 -3.85 1.65
N ASP A 273 -31.03 -3.07 0.85
CA ASP A 273 -32.49 -3.19 0.74
C ASP A 273 -32.91 -4.38 -0.15
N ALA A 274 -34.22 -4.64 -0.21
CA ALA A 274 -34.77 -5.77 -0.94
C ALA A 274 -34.54 -5.69 -2.45
N GLU A 275 -34.28 -4.49 -2.98
CA GLU A 275 -33.94 -4.23 -4.38
C GLU A 275 -32.44 -4.34 -4.66
N GLY A 276 -31.62 -4.62 -3.63
CA GLY A 276 -30.17 -4.75 -3.75
C GLY A 276 -29.44 -3.41 -3.78
N ASN A 277 -30.04 -2.32 -3.28
CA ASN A 277 -29.37 -1.03 -3.14
C ASN A 277 -28.64 -0.97 -1.79
N LEU A 278 -27.46 -0.36 -1.79
CA LEU A 278 -26.75 0.00 -0.56
C LEU A 278 -27.44 1.21 0.07
N VAL A 279 -27.88 1.08 1.31
CA VAL A 279 -28.53 2.15 2.07
C VAL A 279 -27.58 2.63 3.17
N THR A 280 -27.29 3.92 3.15
CA THR A 280 -26.49 4.61 4.17
C THR A 280 -27.38 5.57 4.92
N GLU A 281 -27.44 5.44 6.26
CA GLU A 281 -28.29 6.25 7.12
C GLU A 281 -27.53 6.73 8.37
N ASN A 282 -28.04 7.78 9.03
CA ASN A 282 -27.49 8.17 10.33
C ASN A 282 -27.67 7.07 11.39
N GLY A 283 -26.70 7.01 12.30
CA GLY A 283 -26.84 6.34 13.58
C GLY A 283 -27.92 6.97 14.46
N ASP A 284 -28.31 6.26 15.52
CA ASP A 284 -29.27 6.80 16.51
C ASP A 284 -28.74 8.05 17.22
N ASP A 285 -27.41 8.18 17.33
CA ASP A 285 -26.70 9.33 17.88
C ASP A 285 -26.49 10.49 16.88
N ARG A 286 -26.83 10.26 15.61
CA ARG A 286 -26.70 11.18 14.47
C ARG A 286 -25.31 11.82 14.36
N GLN A 287 -24.27 11.06 14.67
CA GLN A 287 -22.88 11.45 14.43
C GLN A 287 -22.43 11.08 13.01
N TYR A 288 -21.20 11.48 12.65
CA TYR A 288 -20.57 11.12 11.39
C TYR A 288 -20.45 9.61 11.24
N GLY A 289 -20.72 9.11 10.04
CA GLY A 289 -20.45 7.74 9.62
C GLY A 289 -19.74 7.70 8.28
N TYR A 290 -18.86 6.73 8.11
CA TYR A 290 -18.15 6.46 6.86
C TYR A 290 -18.23 4.98 6.54
N LEU A 291 -18.62 4.65 5.31
CA LEU A 291 -18.53 3.30 4.77
C LEU A 291 -17.42 3.27 3.73
N CYS A 292 -16.34 2.57 4.04
CA CYS A 292 -15.07 2.67 3.34
C CYS A 292 -14.75 1.39 2.58
N THR A 293 -14.17 1.49 1.38
CA THR A 293 -13.64 0.33 0.66
C THR A 293 -12.46 -0.28 1.43
N ARG A 294 -12.27 -1.60 1.29
CA ARG A 294 -11.10 -2.33 1.83
C ARG A 294 -9.81 -2.17 1.02
N ALA A 295 -9.82 -1.36 -0.03
CA ALA A 295 -8.66 -1.12 -0.89
C ALA A 295 -8.42 0.37 -1.07
N TYR A 296 -7.16 0.73 -1.30
CA TYR A 296 -6.78 2.06 -1.79
C TYR A 296 -6.81 2.10 -3.31
N TYR A 297 -7.14 3.28 -3.84
CA TYR A 297 -7.15 3.57 -5.26
C TYR A 297 -6.36 4.85 -5.51
N LYS A 298 -5.58 4.84 -6.59
CA LYS A 298 -4.82 5.98 -7.08
C LYS A 298 -5.52 6.59 -8.29
N ASP A 299 -5.30 6.06 -9.49
CA ASP A 299 -5.95 6.56 -10.69
C ASP A 299 -7.16 5.70 -11.05
N PHE A 300 -8.31 6.33 -11.26
CA PHE A 300 -9.56 5.62 -11.52
C PHE A 300 -10.63 6.46 -12.23
N ASP A 301 -11.58 5.75 -12.86
CA ASP A 301 -12.82 6.28 -13.41
C ASP A 301 -14.00 5.54 -12.75
N LEU A 302 -14.70 6.22 -11.85
CA LEU A 302 -15.81 5.69 -11.06
C LEU A 302 -17.12 6.28 -11.54
N THR A 303 -18.09 5.43 -11.85
CA THR A 303 -19.50 5.81 -12.00
C THR A 303 -20.33 5.14 -10.91
N VAL A 304 -21.23 5.89 -10.29
CA VAL A 304 -22.16 5.42 -9.26
C VAL A 304 -23.53 6.07 -9.44
N GLU A 305 -24.60 5.38 -9.08
CA GLU A 305 -25.92 5.97 -8.96
C GLU A 305 -26.28 6.19 -7.50
N PHE A 306 -26.87 7.35 -7.20
CA PHE A 306 -27.34 7.70 -5.86
C PHE A 306 -28.76 8.27 -5.88
N ASN A 307 -29.47 8.11 -4.75
CA ASN A 307 -30.75 8.75 -4.48
C ASN A 307 -30.75 9.25 -3.02
N GLN A 308 -30.82 10.57 -2.84
CA GLN A 308 -31.00 11.20 -1.52
C GLN A 308 -32.48 11.13 -1.12
N VAL A 309 -32.83 10.08 -0.38
CA VAL A 309 -34.19 9.82 0.08
C VAL A 309 -34.63 10.89 1.09
N SER A 310 -33.69 11.42 1.87
CA SER A 310 -33.91 12.58 2.73
C SER A 310 -32.76 13.58 2.61
N ASP A 311 -33.08 14.84 2.89
CA ASP A 311 -32.12 15.94 2.78
C ASP A 311 -31.01 15.83 3.84
N GLY A 312 -29.79 16.07 3.39
CA GLY A 312 -28.61 16.18 4.23
C GLY A 312 -27.32 15.99 3.45
N ASN A 313 -26.22 16.38 4.08
CA ASN A 313 -24.90 16.27 3.48
C ASN A 313 -24.42 14.80 3.48
N SER A 314 -23.99 14.37 2.31
CA SER A 314 -23.33 13.10 2.05
C SER A 314 -22.23 13.34 1.01
N GLY A 315 -21.48 12.31 0.66
CA GLY A 315 -20.44 12.46 -0.33
C GLY A 315 -19.76 11.16 -0.68
N LEU A 316 -19.11 11.20 -1.84
CA LEU A 316 -18.21 10.17 -2.32
C LEU A 316 -16.78 10.65 -2.08
N PHE A 317 -16.15 10.12 -1.05
CA PHE A 317 -14.75 10.38 -0.74
C PHE A 317 -13.82 9.59 -1.64
N PHE A 318 -12.65 10.16 -1.91
CA PHE A 318 -11.58 9.56 -2.68
C PHE A 318 -10.22 10.01 -2.15
N HIS A 319 -9.21 9.15 -2.37
CA HIS A 319 -7.87 9.33 -1.81
C HIS A 319 -7.90 9.61 -0.30
N SER A 320 -8.82 8.93 0.39
CA SER A 320 -9.14 9.21 1.78
C SER A 320 -8.73 8.09 2.72
N PHE A 321 -8.55 8.45 3.99
CA PHE A 321 -8.25 7.50 5.06
C PHE A 321 -8.92 7.92 6.37
N ILE A 322 -9.09 6.97 7.28
CA ILE A 322 -9.69 7.15 8.59
C ILE A 322 -8.60 7.37 9.65
N GLU A 323 -8.76 8.44 10.42
CA GLU A 323 -8.04 8.69 11.66
C GLU A 323 -8.93 8.30 12.85
N GLY A 324 -8.49 7.31 13.63
CA GLY A 324 -9.25 6.82 14.77
C GLY A 324 -10.55 6.14 14.33
N TYR A 325 -11.69 6.62 14.85
CA TYR A 325 -12.99 5.98 14.63
C TYR A 325 -13.94 6.77 13.72
N ASN A 326 -13.83 8.09 13.65
CA ASN A 326 -14.85 8.94 13.02
C ASN A 326 -14.29 10.20 12.34
N ARG A 327 -12.98 10.26 12.11
CA ARG A 327 -12.36 11.38 11.40
C ARG A 327 -11.81 10.90 10.07
N VAL A 328 -12.11 11.62 9.01
CA VAL A 328 -11.64 11.33 7.66
C VAL A 328 -10.65 12.39 7.23
N HIS A 329 -9.66 12.00 6.43
CA HIS A 329 -8.76 12.91 5.72
C HIS A 329 -8.87 12.62 4.23
N GLY A 330 -8.68 13.64 3.39
CA GLY A 330 -8.71 13.52 1.93
C GLY A 330 -9.85 14.32 1.30
N TRP A 331 -10.33 13.86 0.15
CA TRP A 331 -11.20 14.65 -0.72
C TRP A 331 -12.56 14.01 -0.89
N GLN A 332 -13.57 14.85 -1.07
CA GLN A 332 -14.96 14.48 -1.22
C GLN A 332 -15.49 15.10 -2.51
N CYS A 333 -16.13 14.27 -3.34
CA CYS A 333 -17.11 14.74 -4.31
C CYS A 333 -18.46 14.85 -3.62
N GLU A 334 -19.01 16.06 -3.58
CA GLU A 334 -20.19 16.39 -2.78
C GLU A 334 -21.46 15.70 -3.27
N VAL A 335 -22.29 15.22 -2.34
CA VAL A 335 -23.66 14.74 -2.57
C VAL A 335 -24.58 15.38 -1.52
N ALA A 336 -25.23 16.47 -1.88
CA ALA A 336 -26.00 17.32 -0.97
C ALA A 336 -27.27 17.89 -1.66
N PRO A 337 -28.28 18.35 -0.90
CA PRO A 337 -29.48 18.97 -1.47
C PRO A 337 -29.14 20.18 -2.34
N ARG A 338 -30.06 20.57 -3.22
CA ARG A 338 -29.89 21.72 -4.12
C ARG A 338 -29.43 22.97 -3.36
N GLY A 339 -28.48 23.69 -3.94
CA GLY A 339 -27.86 24.88 -3.35
C GLY A 339 -26.67 24.57 -2.43
N ASN A 340 -26.22 23.30 -2.41
CA ASN A 340 -25.07 22.85 -1.64
C ASN A 340 -24.07 22.08 -2.53
N ASP A 341 -23.93 22.47 -3.80
CA ASP A 341 -22.76 22.13 -4.63
C ASP A 341 -22.56 20.64 -4.97
N THR A 342 -23.61 19.84 -5.16
CA THR A 342 -23.45 18.42 -5.60
C THR A 342 -22.57 18.31 -6.84
N GLY A 343 -21.50 17.50 -6.75
CA GLY A 343 -20.48 17.35 -7.79
C GLY A 343 -19.28 18.30 -7.65
N GLY A 344 -19.28 19.23 -6.69
CA GLY A 344 -18.10 19.99 -6.29
C GLY A 344 -17.08 19.14 -5.52
N ILE A 345 -15.87 19.67 -5.34
CA ILE A 345 -14.78 19.00 -4.62
C ILE A 345 -14.41 19.77 -3.35
N TYR A 346 -14.45 19.07 -2.22
CA TYR A 346 -14.10 19.55 -0.90
C TYR A 346 -12.97 18.72 -0.28
N GLU A 347 -12.06 19.33 0.46
CA GLU A 347 -10.99 18.64 1.20
C GLU A 347 -11.23 18.70 2.71
N SER A 348 -11.57 17.55 3.30
CA SER A 348 -11.92 17.46 4.71
C SER A 348 -10.70 17.54 5.62
N TYR A 349 -10.81 18.38 6.65
CA TYR A 349 -9.73 18.71 7.60
C TYR A 349 -8.44 19.23 6.94
N GLY A 350 -8.54 19.68 5.70
CA GLY A 350 -7.47 20.30 4.92
C GLY A 350 -7.87 21.68 4.44
N ARG A 351 -7.87 21.88 3.12
CA ARG A 351 -8.09 23.19 2.48
C ARG A 351 -9.56 23.65 2.40
N GLY A 352 -10.54 22.78 2.65
CA GLY A 352 -11.95 23.09 2.44
C GLY A 352 -12.35 23.02 0.96
N TRP A 353 -13.25 23.89 0.50
CA TRP A 353 -13.70 23.90 -0.90
C TRP A 353 -12.54 24.16 -1.86
N LEU A 354 -12.29 23.20 -2.75
CA LEU A 354 -11.33 23.35 -3.85
C LEU A 354 -12.02 23.88 -5.10
N ILE A 355 -13.25 23.41 -5.36
CA ILE A 355 -14.10 23.88 -6.44
C ILE A 355 -15.57 23.63 -6.10
N GLN A 356 -16.34 24.72 -6.11
CA GLN A 356 -17.80 24.72 -6.06
C GLN A 356 -18.37 24.70 -7.48
N ILE A 357 -19.63 24.30 -7.65
CA ILE A 357 -20.25 24.25 -8.98
C ILE A 357 -20.81 25.64 -9.35
N PRO A 358 -20.93 25.98 -10.64
CA PRO A 358 -21.68 27.18 -11.05
C PRO A 358 -23.16 27.07 -10.62
N GLU A 359 -23.76 28.19 -10.18
CA GLU A 359 -25.14 28.23 -9.65
C GLU A 359 -26.16 27.67 -10.66
N GLU A 360 -25.98 27.89 -11.96
CA GLU A 360 -26.86 27.35 -13.00
C GLU A 360 -26.88 25.82 -13.06
N LYS A 361 -25.82 25.16 -12.56
CA LYS A 361 -25.69 23.70 -12.52
C LYS A 361 -26.42 23.06 -11.34
N GLU A 362 -26.85 23.82 -10.34
CA GLU A 362 -27.67 23.32 -9.23
C GLU A 362 -28.96 22.65 -9.70
N SER A 363 -29.46 23.06 -10.88
CA SER A 363 -30.65 22.50 -11.50
C SER A 363 -30.47 21.10 -12.11
N ILE A 364 -29.25 20.61 -12.24
CA ILE A 364 -28.93 19.30 -12.82
C ILE A 364 -29.26 18.17 -11.85
N LEU A 365 -29.21 18.44 -10.53
CA LEU A 365 -29.61 17.50 -9.49
C LEU A 365 -31.12 17.25 -9.56
N LYS A 366 -31.49 15.96 -9.59
CA LYS A 366 -32.87 15.51 -9.45
C LYS A 366 -33.12 15.13 -7.99
N GLU A 367 -33.71 16.04 -7.23
CA GLU A 367 -33.96 15.83 -5.79
C GLU A 367 -34.90 14.65 -5.56
N HIS A 368 -34.54 13.78 -4.60
CA HIS A 368 -35.26 12.56 -4.24
C HIS A 368 -35.45 11.52 -5.37
N GLU A 369 -34.71 11.68 -6.47
CA GLU A 369 -34.67 10.76 -7.59
C GLU A 369 -33.28 10.15 -7.75
N TRP A 370 -33.17 9.14 -8.61
CA TRP A 370 -31.88 8.56 -8.97
C TRP A 370 -31.09 9.51 -9.87
N ASN A 371 -29.84 9.76 -9.47
CA ASN A 371 -28.85 10.53 -10.19
C ASN A 371 -27.63 9.66 -10.50
N THR A 372 -26.95 9.93 -11.60
CA THR A 372 -25.66 9.31 -11.92
C THR A 372 -24.54 10.29 -11.63
N LEU A 373 -23.61 9.90 -10.76
CA LEU A 373 -22.37 10.62 -10.48
C LEU A 373 -21.20 9.87 -11.14
N ARG A 374 -20.34 10.60 -11.85
CA ARG A 374 -19.05 10.09 -12.31
C ARG A 374 -17.94 10.93 -11.72
N LEU A 375 -16.90 10.28 -11.21
CA LEU A 375 -15.67 10.88 -10.68
C LEU A 375 -14.50 10.20 -11.38
N ARG A 376 -13.67 10.99 -12.06
CA ARG A 376 -12.42 10.54 -12.68
C ARG A 376 -11.25 11.24 -12.01
N VAL A 377 -10.27 10.46 -11.59
CA VAL A 377 -9.00 10.93 -11.03
C VAL A 377 -7.88 10.29 -11.85
N GLU A 378 -7.06 11.11 -12.50
CA GLU A 378 -5.95 10.66 -13.35
C GLU A 378 -4.73 11.55 -13.11
N GLY A 379 -3.80 11.05 -12.29
CA GLY A 379 -2.71 11.84 -11.76
C GLY A 379 -3.25 13.06 -11.01
N GLU A 380 -2.81 14.25 -11.42
CA GLU A 380 -3.24 15.50 -10.80
C GLU A 380 -4.64 15.96 -11.26
N HIS A 381 -5.23 15.33 -12.27
CA HIS A 381 -6.48 15.79 -12.88
C HIS A 381 -7.71 15.12 -12.26
N VAL A 382 -8.64 15.94 -11.75
CA VAL A 382 -9.92 15.47 -11.19
C VAL A 382 -11.08 16.09 -11.94
N GLN A 383 -12.02 15.24 -12.34
CA GLN A 383 -13.22 15.65 -13.05
C GLN A 383 -14.46 14.95 -12.50
N THR A 384 -15.57 15.69 -12.44
CA THR A 384 -16.86 15.15 -12.01
C THR A 384 -17.95 15.43 -13.03
N TRP A 385 -18.92 14.52 -13.11
CA TRP A 385 -20.14 14.69 -13.90
C TRP A 385 -21.36 14.27 -13.10
N LEU A 386 -22.45 15.04 -13.22
CA LEU A 386 -23.75 14.71 -12.68
C LEU A 386 -24.74 14.55 -13.84
N ASN A 387 -25.40 13.40 -13.93
CA ASN A 387 -26.36 13.09 -14.99
C ASN A 387 -25.79 13.31 -16.41
N GLY A 388 -24.49 13.05 -16.59
CA GLY A 388 -23.75 13.25 -17.84
C GLY A 388 -23.29 14.69 -18.12
N GLN A 389 -23.64 15.66 -17.28
CA GLN A 389 -23.18 17.03 -17.39
C GLN A 389 -21.90 17.25 -16.56
N PRO A 390 -20.85 17.87 -17.12
CA PRO A 390 -19.63 18.18 -16.36
C PRO A 390 -19.93 19.12 -15.18
N MET A 391 -19.37 18.87 -14.00
CA MET A 391 -19.61 19.67 -12.80
C MET A 391 -18.34 20.43 -12.40
N ALA A 392 -17.30 19.72 -11.96
CA ALA A 392 -15.99 20.24 -11.60
C ALA A 392 -14.86 19.65 -12.48
N ASP A 393 -13.80 20.43 -12.66
CA ASP A 393 -12.59 20.08 -13.43
C ASP A 393 -11.40 20.87 -12.84
N ILE A 394 -10.47 20.17 -12.18
CA ILE A 394 -9.32 20.78 -11.49
C ILE A 394 -8.03 19.98 -11.68
N THR A 395 -6.89 20.67 -11.66
CA THR A 395 -5.57 20.06 -11.57
C THR A 395 -4.97 20.36 -10.19
N ASP A 396 -4.61 19.33 -9.44
CA ASP A 396 -4.12 19.44 -8.06
C ASP A 396 -3.01 18.43 -7.76
N ALA A 397 -1.80 18.94 -7.52
CA ALA A 397 -0.63 18.11 -7.23
C ALA A 397 -0.72 17.33 -5.91
N LYS A 398 -1.49 17.80 -4.92
CA LYS A 398 -1.68 17.05 -3.66
C LYS A 398 -2.56 15.84 -3.88
N ILE A 399 -3.62 15.98 -4.70
CA ILE A 399 -4.45 14.85 -5.13
C ILE A 399 -3.59 13.87 -5.93
N GLY A 400 -2.83 14.33 -6.93
CA GLY A 400 -2.03 13.43 -7.76
C GLY A 400 -0.91 12.69 -7.01
N ALA A 401 -0.43 13.24 -5.90
CA ALA A 401 0.52 12.57 -5.02
C ALA A 401 -0.13 11.57 -4.04
N ALA A 402 -1.45 11.62 -3.86
CA ALA A 402 -2.17 10.84 -2.87
C ALA A 402 -2.68 9.49 -3.43
N THR A 403 -3.10 8.65 -2.51
CA THR A 403 -3.83 7.41 -2.74
C THR A 403 -4.65 7.16 -1.48
N GLY A 404 -5.75 6.44 -1.59
CA GLY A 404 -6.59 6.17 -0.43
C GLY A 404 -7.87 5.44 -0.80
N ARG A 405 -8.69 5.17 0.21
CA ARG A 405 -9.97 4.50 0.05
C ARG A 405 -10.95 5.38 -0.72
N LEU A 406 -11.95 4.73 -1.29
CA LEU A 406 -13.23 5.33 -1.64
C LEU A 406 -14.16 5.18 -0.43
N MET A 407 -14.95 6.21 -0.12
CA MET A 407 -15.87 6.13 1.02
C MET A 407 -17.20 6.83 0.74
N LEU A 408 -18.26 6.36 1.40
CA LEU A 408 -19.54 7.03 1.45
C LEU A 408 -19.71 7.67 2.82
N GLN A 409 -20.10 8.94 2.86
CA GLN A 409 -20.33 9.65 4.10
C GLN A 409 -21.82 9.75 4.44
N ILE A 410 -22.10 9.66 5.73
CA ILE A 410 -23.28 10.27 6.32
C ILE A 410 -22.83 11.33 7.33
N HIS A 411 -23.21 12.58 7.09
CA HIS A 411 -22.85 13.72 7.94
C HIS A 411 -23.61 13.68 9.27
N ASP A 412 -23.06 14.31 10.30
CA ASP A 412 -23.77 14.47 11.57
C ASP A 412 -25.02 15.37 11.44
N GLY A 413 -25.95 15.25 12.40
CA GLY A 413 -27.10 16.14 12.54
C GLY A 413 -28.42 15.57 12.05
N ASN A 414 -28.74 15.74 10.76
CA ASN A 414 -30.07 15.45 10.20
C ASN A 414 -30.37 13.94 10.14
N ASN A 415 -31.60 13.57 9.78
CA ASN A 415 -31.97 12.18 9.50
C ASN A 415 -31.71 11.88 8.01
N ILE A 416 -30.44 11.65 7.66
CA ILE A 416 -29.96 11.48 6.29
C ILE A 416 -30.11 10.02 5.88
N ILE A 417 -30.67 9.79 4.70
CA ILE A 417 -30.83 8.48 4.07
C ILE A 417 -30.44 8.64 2.61
N VAL A 418 -29.40 7.93 2.20
CA VAL A 418 -28.96 7.88 0.80
C VAL A 418 -28.93 6.42 0.35
N LYS A 419 -29.49 6.16 -0.83
CA LYS A 419 -29.40 4.88 -1.51
C LYS A 419 -28.37 4.94 -2.63
N TRP A 420 -27.61 3.88 -2.81
CA TRP A 420 -26.54 3.79 -3.80
C TRP A 420 -26.60 2.47 -4.56
N ARG A 421 -26.20 2.49 -5.83
CA ARG A 421 -26.08 1.28 -6.66
C ARG A 421 -25.15 1.50 -7.85
N ASN A 422 -24.87 0.43 -8.59
CA ASN A 422 -24.14 0.47 -9.87
C ASN A 422 -22.74 1.11 -9.78
N PHE A 423 -21.99 0.82 -8.71
CA PHE A 423 -20.60 1.26 -8.55
C PHE A 423 -19.68 0.59 -9.56
N LYS A 424 -19.41 1.25 -10.69
CA LYS A 424 -18.50 0.76 -11.72
C LYS A 424 -17.20 1.54 -11.64
N LEU A 425 -16.12 0.87 -11.24
CA LEU A 425 -14.79 1.45 -11.11
C LEU A 425 -13.87 0.84 -12.18
N THR A 426 -13.13 1.67 -12.90
CA THR A 426 -12.01 1.24 -13.75
C THR A 426 -10.74 1.88 -13.22
N THR A 427 -9.73 1.08 -12.87
CA THR A 427 -8.39 1.63 -12.56
C THR A 427 -7.72 2.09 -13.87
N LEU A 428 -7.01 3.22 -13.83
CA LEU A 428 -6.44 3.85 -15.03
C LEU A 428 -4.96 3.56 -15.22
#